data_AF-A0A955KCX6-F1
#
_entry.id   AF-A0A955KCX6-F1
#
_cell.length_a   1.000
_cell.length_b   1.000
_cell.length_c   1.000
_cell.angle_alpha   90.00
_cell.angle_beta   90.00
_cell.angle_gamma   90.00
#
_symmetry.space_group_name_H-M   'P 1'
#
loop_
_entity.id
_entity.type
_entity.pdbx_description
1 polymer ?
#
loop_
_entity_poly.entity_id
_entity_poly.type
_entity_poly.pdbx_seq_one_letter_code
_entity_poly.pdbx_strand_id
1 'polypeptide(L)' 'ELMRAVQGQRKTAGLEPQDKITLTISTNEAGEKAVNDYKEMLTKTVGAPIVTFAEVTEGEELTAGDFQFSFTIAKQ' A
#
# COMPACT_ATOMS: atom_id res chain seq x y z
N GLU A 1 -1.46 8.36 6.07
CA GLU A 1 -0.08 7.86 6.34
C GLU A 1 0.33 6.78 5.34
N LEU A 2 -0.54 5.82 5.05
CA LEU A 2 -0.32 4.76 4.05
C LEU A 2 0.20 5.26 2.69
N MET A 3 -0.45 6.28 2.12
CA MET A 3 0.01 6.87 0.85
C MET A 3 1.44 7.42 0.93
N ARG A 4 1.85 8.01 2.06
CA ARG A 4 3.21 8.52 2.23
C ARG A 4 4.22 7.39 2.37
N ALA A 5 3.87 6.34 3.09
CA ALA A 5 4.71 5.15 3.25
C ALA A 5 4.95 4.47 1.90
N VAL A 6 3.89 4.19 1.13
CA VAL A 6 3.99 3.64 -0.23
C VAL A 6 4.85 4.51 -1.14
N GLN A 7 4.68 5.84 -1.10
CA GLN A 7 5.49 6.76 -1.88
C GLN A 7 6.97 6.79 -1.44
N GLY A 8 7.25 6.60 -0.16
CA GLY A 8 8.61 6.40 0.36
C GLY A 8 9.22 5.11 -0.19
N GLN A 9 8.50 4.00 -0.06
CA GLN A 9 8.88 2.68 -0.54
C GLN A 9 9.18 2.68 -2.05
N ARG A 10 8.38 3.40 -2.86
CA ARG A 10 8.64 3.61 -4.29
C ARG A 10 10.00 4.26 -4.56
N LYS A 11 10.35 5.30 -3.79
CA LYS A 11 11.66 5.98 -3.93
C LYS A 11 12.80 5.04 -3.56
N THR A 12 12.65 4.29 -2.48
CA THR A 12 13.64 3.29 -2.04
C THR A 12 13.82 2.18 -3.09
N ALA A 13 12.73 1.76 -3.73
CA ALA A 13 12.73 0.77 -4.81
C ALA A 13 13.19 1.33 -6.16
N GLY A 14 13.51 2.63 -6.27
CA GLY A 14 13.94 3.28 -7.51
C GLY A 14 12.86 3.35 -8.59
N LEU A 15 11.58 3.32 -8.20
CA LEU A 15 10.45 3.36 -9.13
C LEU A 15 10.14 4.77 -9.59
N GLU A 16 9.87 4.90 -10.88
CA GLU A 16 9.53 6.19 -11.48
C GLU A 16 8.05 6.53 -11.24
N PRO A 17 7.63 7.81 -11.28
CA PRO A 17 6.23 8.20 -11.06
C PRO A 17 5.24 7.52 -12.03
N GLN A 18 5.65 7.25 -13.26
CA GLN A 18 4.85 6.57 -14.28
C GLN A 18 4.71 5.06 -14.06
N ASP A 19 5.56 4.46 -13.23
CA ASP A 19 5.53 3.02 -13.00
C ASP A 19 4.24 2.62 -12.28
N LYS A 20 3.56 1.61 -12.82
CA LYS A 20 2.43 1.00 -12.13
C LYS A 20 2.96 -0.04 -11.16
N ILE A 21 2.38 -0.07 -9.97
CA ILE A 21 2.72 -1.04 -8.95
C ILE A 21 1.52 -1.87 -8.54
N THR A 22 1.78 -3.08 -8.09
CA THR A 22 0.84 -3.85 -7.29
C THR A 22 1.16 -3.60 -5.83
N LEU A 23 0.17 -3.16 -5.06
CA LEU A 23 0.27 -2.94 -3.63
C LEU A 23 -0.38 -4.11 -2.89
N THR A 24 0.41 -4.87 -2.14
CA THR A 24 -0.09 -5.96 -1.29
C THR A 24 -0.13 -5.47 0.15
N ILE A 25 -1.27 -5.63 0.82
CA ILE A 25 -1.48 -5.17 2.20
C ILE A 25 -1.96 -6.35 3.05
N SER A 26 -1.34 -6.51 4.21
CA SER A 26 -1.76 -7.38 5.31
C SER A 26 -2.30 -6.49 6.42
N THR A 27 -3.54 -6.72 6.83
CA THR A 27 -4.19 -6.01 7.94
C THR A 27 -5.39 -6.81 8.45
N ASN A 28 -6.10 -6.30 9.46
CA ASN A 28 -7.32 -6.91 9.96
C ASN A 28 -8.55 -6.45 9.15
N GLU A 29 -9.72 -7.07 9.37
CA GLU A 29 -10.96 -6.74 8.64
C GLU A 29 -11.32 -5.24 8.67
N ALA A 30 -11.08 -4.58 9.81
CA ALA A 30 -11.36 -3.15 9.96
C ALA A 30 -10.40 -2.30 9.10
N GLY A 31 -9.12 -2.67 9.03
CA GLY A 31 -8.13 -2.07 8.15
C GLY A 31 -8.43 -2.32 6.67
N GLU A 32 -8.84 -3.55 6.30
CA GLU A 32 -9.23 -3.87 4.93
C GLU A 32 -10.43 -3.03 4.49
N LYS A 33 -11.43 -2.88 5.36
CA LYS A 33 -12.57 -2.01 5.11
C LYS A 33 -12.13 -0.56 4.89
N ALA A 34 -11.27 -0.04 5.76
CA ALA A 34 -10.76 1.32 5.62
C ALA A 34 -10.00 1.51 4.29
N VAL A 35 -9.13 0.57 3.92
CA VAL A 35 -8.41 0.64 2.63
C VAL A 35 -9.38 0.57 1.45
N ASN A 36 -10.40 -0.28 1.51
CA ASN A 36 -11.40 -0.38 0.46
C ASN A 36 -12.25 0.88 0.32
N ASP A 37 -12.66 1.49 1.43
CA ASP A 37 -13.43 2.75 1.45
C ASP A 37 -12.66 3.90 0.77
N TYR A 38 -11.32 3.88 0.79
CA TYR A 38 -10.46 4.87 0.13
C TYR A 38 -9.67 4.34 -1.09
N LYS A 39 -10.02 3.17 -1.61
CA LYS A 39 -9.24 2.46 -2.65
C LYS A 39 -9.03 3.29 -3.90
N GLU A 40 -10.07 3.96 -4.39
CA GLU A 40 -9.97 4.79 -5.60
C GLU A 40 -9.01 5.97 -5.42
N MET A 41 -9.08 6.66 -4.28
CA MET A 41 -8.16 7.75 -3.96
C MET A 41 -6.72 7.24 -3.83
N LEU A 42 -6.54 6.10 -3.14
CA LEU A 42 -5.24 5.50 -2.93
C LEU A 42 -4.59 5.11 -4.25
N THR A 43 -5.29 4.32 -5.08
CA THR A 43 -4.78 3.81 -6.37
C THR A 43 -4.35 4.95 -7.30
N LYS A 44 -5.13 6.04 -7.38
CA LYS A 44 -4.78 7.23 -8.17
C LYS A 44 -3.58 8.00 -7.61
N THR A 45 -3.46 8.08 -6.29
CA THR A 45 -2.40 8.87 -5.63
C THR A 45 -1.05 8.16 -5.64
N VAL A 46 -1.03 6.84 -5.48
CA VAL A 46 0.22 6.07 -5.38
C VAL A 46 0.59 5.30 -6.64
N GLY A 47 -0.22 5.40 -7.70
CA GLY A 47 0.00 4.66 -8.94
C GLY A 47 -0.08 3.14 -8.76
N ALA A 48 -0.89 2.68 -7.80
CA ALA A 48 -1.12 1.26 -7.51
C ALA A 48 -2.49 0.83 -8.05
N PRO A 49 -2.64 0.56 -9.36
CA PRO A 49 -3.93 0.15 -9.92
C PRO A 49 -4.44 -1.17 -9.35
N ILE A 50 -3.54 -2.02 -8.85
CA ILE A 50 -3.88 -3.30 -8.22
C ILE A 50 -3.55 -3.19 -6.73
N VAL A 51 -4.57 -3.42 -5.90
CA VAL A 51 -4.44 -3.56 -4.45
C VAL A 51 -4.95 -4.93 -4.06
N THR A 52 -4.09 -5.73 -3.45
CA THR A 52 -4.34 -7.11 -3.02
C THR A 52 -4.21 -7.21 -1.50
N PHE A 53 -5.13 -7.92 -0.88
CA PHE A 53 -5.03 -8.25 0.54
C PHE A 53 -4.48 -9.67 0.67
N ALA A 54 -3.31 -9.79 1.28
CA ALA A 54 -2.64 -11.06 1.51
C ALA A 54 -1.66 -10.90 2.67
N GLU A 55 -1.25 -12.03 3.26
CA GLU A 55 -0.24 -12.03 4.31
C GLU A 55 1.09 -11.47 3.76
N VAL A 56 1.64 -10.49 4.47
CA VAL A 56 2.91 -9.83 4.15
C VAL A 56 3.89 -10.22 5.23
N THR A 57 4.82 -11.13 4.90
CA THR A 57 5.88 -11.60 5.79
C THR A 57 7.15 -10.75 5.71
N GLU A 58 7.42 -10.12 4.55
CA GLU A 58 8.56 -9.24 4.34
C GLU A 58 8.09 -7.96 3.63
N GLY A 59 8.06 -6.84 4.35
CA GLY A 59 7.52 -5.59 3.85
C GLY A 59 7.75 -4.43 4.81
N GLU A 60 7.13 -3.28 4.51
CA GLU A 60 7.09 -2.16 5.44
C GLU A 60 5.88 -2.29 6.36
N GLU A 61 6.10 -2.08 7.65
CA GLU A 61 5.06 -1.96 8.65
C GLU A 61 4.67 -0.49 8.83
N LEU A 62 3.38 -0.25 8.95
CA LEU A 62 2.79 1.05 9.15
C LEU A 62 1.71 0.98 10.20
N THR A 63 1.84 1.84 11.20
CA THR A 63 0.78 2.13 12.16
C THR A 63 0.11 3.44 11.78
N ALA A 64 -1.21 3.44 11.65
CA ALA A 64 -2.01 4.64 11.39
C ALA A 64 -3.16 4.70 12.40
N GLY A 65 -2.97 5.45 13.49
CA GLY A 65 -3.87 5.43 14.65
C GLY A 65 -3.88 4.05 15.31
N ASP A 66 -5.06 3.43 15.40
CA ASP A 66 -5.27 2.10 16.00
C ASP A 66 -5.10 0.95 14.98
N PHE A 67 -4.84 1.26 13.71
CA PHE A 67 -4.66 0.26 12.67
C PHE A 67 -3.19 -0.05 12.44
N GLN A 68 -2.88 -1.35 12.32
CA GLN A 68 -1.60 -1.84 11.83
C GLN A 68 -1.77 -2.41 10.43
N PHE A 69 -0.86 -2.02 9.55
CA PHE A 69 -0.77 -2.47 8.18
C PHE A 69 0.66 -2.93 7.91
N SER A 70 0.82 -4.06 7.24
CA SER A 70 2.10 -4.47 6.65
C SER A 70 1.92 -4.51 5.15
N PHE A 71 2.78 -3.88 4.37
CA PHE A 71 2.60 -3.79 2.92
C PHE A 71 3.89 -3.98 2.13
N THR A 72 3.71 -4.43 0.90
CA THR A 72 4.79 -4.55 -0.10
C THR A 72 4.34 -3.93 -1.41
N ILE A 73 5.30 -3.47 -2.20
CA ILE A 73 5.02 -3.05 -3.58
C ILE A 73 5.86 -3.90 -4.53
N ALA A 74 5.27 -4.22 -5.66
CA ALA A 74 5.97 -4.85 -6.78
C ALA A 74 5.69 -4.03 -8.05
N LYS A 75 6.74 -3.77 -8.84
CA LYS A 75 6.57 -3.17 -10.17
C LYS A 75 5.78 -4.13 -11.06
N GLN A 76 4.85 -3.57 -11.83
CA GLN A 76 4.14 -4.31 -12.89
C GLN A 76 4.99 -4.48 -14.13
#